data_AF-A0A125SDQ0-F1
#
_entry.id   AF-A0A125SDQ0-F1
#
_cell.length_a   1.000
_cell.length_b   1.000
_cell.length_c   1.000
_cell.angle_alpha   90.00
_cell.angle_beta   90.00
_cell.angle_gamma   90.00
#
_symmetry.space_group_name_H-M   'P 1'
#
loop_
_entity.id
_entity.type
_entity.pdbx_description
1 polymer ?
#
loop_
_entity_poly.entity_id
_entity_poly.type
_entity_poly.pdbx_seq_one_letter_code
_entity_poly.pdbx_strand_id
1 'polypeptide(L)'
;FASDPKFNKNSTQKSAVVNEKLMRSLEKGDISVLKGKGIVGGESKTKQLPFTCDIVKYDKNGFKSVSGTDQAQYGVKVITGENIASAQLIPGTPLGQFYNTNLFGDNLSVVHVPNGERGITAIKVPLSDIKKNQKILVSSGALSGCTSVAARDKNNMYVFHVGKSGNDTSPWKTNKDGAAMVQQ
;
A
#
# COMPACT_ATOMS: atom_id res chain seq x y z
N PHE A 1 9.23 -11.31 -21.62
CA PHE A 1 9.45 -11.71 -20.20
C PHE A 1 8.13 -12.00 -19.48
N ALA A 2 7.23 -11.03 -19.30
CA ALA A 2 6.00 -11.25 -18.52
C ALA A 2 5.03 -12.30 -19.10
N SER A 3 4.96 -12.42 -20.43
CA SER A 3 4.11 -13.39 -21.14
C SER A 3 4.83 -14.69 -21.51
N ASP A 4 6.08 -14.88 -21.08
CA ASP A 4 6.85 -16.07 -21.44
C ASP A 4 6.62 -17.19 -20.42
N PRO A 5 5.93 -18.29 -20.80
CA PRO A 5 5.61 -19.39 -19.89
C PRO A 5 6.85 -20.14 -19.40
N LYS A 6 8.01 -19.99 -20.07
CA LYS A 6 9.29 -20.55 -19.63
C LYS A 6 9.81 -19.89 -18.35
N PHE A 7 9.53 -18.59 -18.18
CA PHE A 7 9.97 -17.81 -17.01
C PHE A 7 8.83 -17.53 -16.02
N ASN A 8 7.58 -17.79 -16.41
CA ASN A 8 6.42 -17.34 -15.67
C ASN A 8 5.30 -18.39 -15.63
N LYS A 9 5.37 -19.33 -14.68
CA LYS A 9 4.33 -20.37 -14.44
C LYS A 9 3.14 -19.85 -13.61
N ASN A 10 2.86 -18.56 -13.70
CA ASN A 10 1.87 -17.91 -12.84
C ASN A 10 0.48 -18.03 -13.46
N SER A 11 -0.51 -18.38 -12.63
CA SER A 11 -1.90 -18.40 -13.08
C SER A 11 -2.37 -16.98 -13.30
N THR A 12 -2.58 -16.62 -14.57
CA THR A 12 -3.09 -15.30 -14.98
C THR A 12 -4.61 -15.28 -15.08
N GLN A 13 -5.28 -16.42 -14.90
CA GLN A 13 -6.75 -16.48 -14.84
C GLN A 13 -7.23 -15.93 -13.50
N LYS A 14 -7.57 -14.64 -13.50
CA LYS A 14 -8.33 -14.02 -12.43
C LYS A 14 -9.73 -14.63 -12.43
N SER A 15 -10.23 -15.02 -11.26
CA SER A 15 -11.63 -15.42 -11.09
C SER A 15 -12.56 -14.37 -11.71
N ALA A 16 -13.56 -14.80 -12.47
CA ALA A 16 -14.61 -13.90 -12.97
C ALA A 16 -15.62 -13.51 -11.88
N VAL A 17 -15.57 -14.17 -10.72
CA VAL A 17 -16.51 -13.98 -9.62
C VAL A 17 -15.79 -13.47 -8.38
N VAL A 18 -16.39 -12.49 -7.71
CA VAL A 18 -15.89 -11.92 -6.45
C VAL A 18 -15.83 -13.01 -5.38
N ASN A 19 -14.74 -13.03 -4.61
CA ASN A 19 -14.61 -13.94 -3.48
C ASN A 19 -15.46 -13.45 -2.28
N GLU A 20 -16.77 -13.75 -2.31
CA GLU A 20 -17.73 -13.31 -1.29
C GLU A 20 -17.35 -13.71 0.14
N LYS A 21 -16.79 -14.92 0.32
CA LYS A 21 -16.34 -15.39 1.65
C LYS A 21 -15.23 -14.49 2.20
N LEU A 22 -14.24 -14.18 1.36
CA LEU A 22 -13.16 -13.26 1.71
C LEU A 22 -13.69 -11.85 2.00
N MET A 23 -14.58 -11.33 1.16
CA MET A 23 -15.15 -10.00 1.33
C MET A 23 -15.95 -9.88 2.64
N ARG A 24 -16.72 -10.90 3.00
CA ARG A 24 -17.46 -10.96 4.27
C ARG A 24 -16.53 -11.04 5.49
N SER A 25 -15.39 -11.73 5.39
CA SER A 25 -14.38 -11.72 6.46
C SER A 25 -13.75 -10.34 6.63
N LEU A 26 -13.33 -9.71 5.52
CA LEU A 26 -12.75 -8.37 5.56
C LEU A 26 -13.73 -7.31 6.10
N GLU A 27 -15.03 -7.46 5.82
CA GLU A 27 -16.07 -6.60 6.37
C GLU A 27 -16.14 -6.62 7.90
N LYS A 28 -15.84 -7.78 8.50
CA LYS A 28 -15.82 -7.98 9.95
C LYS A 28 -14.49 -7.54 10.58
N GLY A 29 -13.57 -6.99 9.78
CA GLY A 29 -12.21 -6.64 10.23
C GLY A 29 -11.30 -7.86 10.45
N ASP A 30 -11.66 -9.04 9.95
CA ASP A 30 -10.83 -10.24 10.07
C ASP A 30 -9.65 -10.17 9.09
N ILE A 31 -8.48 -9.75 9.58
CA ILE A 31 -7.26 -9.66 8.78
C ILE A 31 -6.56 -11.02 8.58
N SER A 32 -6.98 -12.08 9.29
CA SER A 32 -6.30 -13.39 9.23
C SER A 32 -6.40 -14.03 7.85
N VAL A 33 -7.45 -13.69 7.09
CA VAL A 33 -7.66 -14.12 5.70
C VAL A 33 -6.58 -13.64 4.72
N LEU A 34 -5.81 -12.61 5.09
CA LEU A 34 -4.70 -12.08 4.28
C LEU A 34 -3.34 -12.71 4.65
N LYS A 35 -3.26 -13.47 5.74
CA LYS A 35 -2.01 -14.10 6.19
C LYS A 35 -1.52 -15.12 5.16
N GLY A 36 -0.24 -14.99 4.78
CA GLY A 36 0.42 -15.89 3.83
C GLY A 36 -0.07 -15.75 2.39
N LYS A 37 -0.78 -14.67 2.04
CA LYS A 37 -1.31 -14.45 0.69
C LYS A 37 -0.37 -13.67 -0.25
N GLY A 38 0.86 -13.41 0.19
CA GLY A 38 1.83 -12.61 -0.56
C GLY A 38 1.58 -11.12 -0.40
N ILE A 39 2.15 -10.33 -1.30
CA ILE A 39 2.15 -8.87 -1.20
C ILE A 39 1.08 -8.29 -2.11
N VAL A 40 0.18 -7.49 -1.54
CA VAL A 40 -0.87 -6.80 -2.30
C VAL A 40 -0.27 -5.65 -3.11
N GLY A 41 -0.70 -5.55 -4.36
CA GLY A 41 -0.36 -4.49 -5.30
C GLY A 41 -1.47 -4.34 -6.33
N GLY A 42 -1.11 -3.89 -7.53
CA GLY A 42 -2.08 -3.63 -8.60
C GLY A 42 -1.88 -2.27 -9.25
N GLU A 43 -2.74 -1.99 -10.20
CA GLU A 43 -2.73 -0.74 -10.95
C GLU A 43 -3.59 0.31 -10.24
N SER A 44 -3.06 1.53 -10.11
CA SER A 44 -3.78 2.68 -9.58
C SER A 44 -4.42 3.43 -10.75
N LYS A 45 -5.70 3.18 -11.02
CA LYS A 45 -6.46 3.87 -12.09
C LYS A 45 -7.15 5.15 -11.63
N THR A 46 -7.15 5.43 -10.34
CA THR A 46 -7.71 6.64 -9.74
C THR A 46 -6.71 7.28 -8.78
N LYS A 47 -6.90 8.59 -8.54
CA LYS A 47 -6.25 9.32 -7.45
C LYS A 47 -7.18 9.51 -6.26
N GLN A 48 -8.47 9.22 -6.38
CA GLN A 48 -9.43 9.38 -5.29
C GLN A 48 -9.10 8.43 -4.14
N LEU A 49 -8.81 9.01 -2.97
CA LEU A 49 -8.64 8.30 -1.71
C LEU A 49 -10.01 7.94 -1.12
N PRO A 50 -10.06 6.83 -0.35
CA PRO A 50 -11.28 6.41 0.33
C PRO A 50 -11.65 7.30 1.53
N PHE A 51 -10.77 8.20 1.94
CA PHE A 51 -10.93 9.12 3.07
C PHE A 51 -10.24 10.45 2.74
N THR A 52 -10.53 11.46 3.56
CA THR A 52 -9.71 12.68 3.62
C THR A 52 -8.52 12.44 4.55
N CYS A 53 -7.34 12.94 4.21
CA CYS A 53 -6.15 12.81 5.05
C CYS A 53 -5.17 13.96 4.85
N ASP A 54 -4.21 14.03 5.78
CA ASP A 54 -2.96 14.76 5.55
C ASP A 54 -1.93 13.79 4.99
N ILE A 55 -1.14 14.24 4.02
CA ILE A 55 -0.03 13.49 3.44
C ILE A 55 1.24 14.32 3.55
N VAL A 56 2.27 13.74 4.15
CA VAL A 56 3.61 14.35 4.26
C VAL A 56 4.60 13.49 3.51
N LYS A 57 5.52 14.13 2.79
CA LYS A 57 6.70 13.51 2.22
C LYS A 57 7.91 14.37 2.55
N TYR A 58 8.88 13.77 3.23
CA TYR A 58 10.16 14.42 3.50
C TYR A 58 11.27 13.48 3.08
N ASP A 59 12.04 13.88 2.07
CA ASP A 59 13.14 13.07 1.56
C ASP A 59 14.26 13.95 1.00
N LYS A 60 15.24 13.35 0.30
CA LYS A 60 16.38 14.10 -0.27
C LYS A 60 15.96 15.25 -1.20
N ASN A 61 14.75 15.22 -1.76
CA ASN A 61 14.22 16.23 -2.68
C ASN A 61 13.45 17.34 -1.95
N GLY A 62 13.46 17.34 -0.62
CA GLY A 62 12.83 18.34 0.23
C GLY A 62 11.54 17.88 0.91
N PHE A 63 10.91 18.82 1.59
CA PHE A 63 9.66 18.63 2.31
C PHE A 63 8.46 19.01 1.43
N LYS A 64 7.44 18.17 1.41
CA LYS A 64 6.15 18.40 0.75
C LYS A 64 5.03 17.92 1.66
N SER A 65 3.94 18.67 1.73
CA SER A 65 2.77 18.30 2.50
C SER A 65 1.50 18.81 1.87
N VAL A 66 0.42 18.07 2.06
CA VAL A 66 -0.94 18.50 1.77
C VAL A 66 -1.82 18.08 2.93
N SER A 67 -2.73 18.96 3.32
CA SER A 67 -3.68 18.71 4.42
C SER A 67 -5.11 18.63 3.90
N GLY A 68 -5.93 17.81 4.54
CA GLY A 68 -7.35 17.71 4.21
C GLY A 68 -7.65 17.32 2.75
N THR A 69 -6.80 16.49 2.13
CA THR A 69 -6.97 16.04 0.74
C THR A 69 -7.68 14.69 0.69
N ASP A 70 -8.52 14.50 -0.32
CA ASP A 70 -9.05 13.20 -0.73
C ASP A 70 -8.39 12.69 -2.02
N GLN A 71 -7.33 13.35 -2.48
CA GLN A 71 -6.53 12.95 -3.63
C GLN A 71 -5.17 12.39 -3.18
N ALA A 72 -4.79 11.26 -3.77
CA ALA A 72 -3.50 10.63 -3.60
C ALA A 72 -2.38 11.50 -4.21
N GLN A 73 -1.38 11.79 -3.40
CA GLN A 73 -0.25 12.66 -3.76
C GLN A 73 1.08 12.05 -3.28
N TYR A 74 2.18 12.62 -3.78
CA TYR A 74 3.54 12.30 -3.32
C TYR A 74 3.93 10.81 -3.39
N GLY A 75 3.36 10.09 -4.37
CA GLY A 75 3.61 8.68 -4.59
C GLY A 75 2.64 7.73 -3.88
N VAL A 76 1.78 8.23 -2.99
CA VAL A 76 0.64 7.46 -2.47
C VAL A 76 -0.24 7.05 -3.66
N LYS A 77 -0.74 5.81 -3.64
CA LYS A 77 -1.58 5.23 -4.70
C LYS A 77 -2.83 4.60 -4.11
N VAL A 78 -3.88 4.49 -4.93
CA VAL A 78 -5.14 3.83 -4.54
C VAL A 78 -5.49 2.79 -5.58
N ILE A 79 -5.67 1.56 -5.13
CA ILE A 79 -6.01 0.42 -5.97
C ILE A 79 -7.40 -0.05 -5.56
N THR A 80 -8.35 0.02 -6.49
CA THR A 80 -9.73 -0.46 -6.30
C THR A 80 -9.78 -1.99 -6.43
N GLY A 81 -10.81 -2.62 -5.84
CA GLY A 81 -10.96 -4.08 -5.78
C GLY A 81 -10.71 -4.82 -7.10
N GLU A 82 -11.33 -4.38 -8.19
CA GLU A 82 -11.13 -4.95 -9.53
C GLU A 82 -9.68 -4.90 -10.02
N ASN A 83 -8.88 -3.93 -9.57
CA ASN A 83 -7.50 -3.70 -9.97
C ASN A 83 -6.47 -4.26 -8.98
N ILE A 84 -6.92 -4.85 -7.86
CA ILE A 84 -6.03 -5.55 -6.92
C ILE A 84 -5.38 -6.74 -7.64
N ALA A 85 -4.07 -6.82 -7.48
CA ALA A 85 -3.22 -7.89 -8.00
C ALA A 85 -2.05 -8.15 -7.03
N SER A 86 -1.22 -9.13 -7.32
CA SER A 86 0.01 -9.34 -6.55
C SER A 86 1.03 -8.28 -6.94
N ALA A 87 1.77 -7.74 -5.96
CA ALA A 87 2.88 -6.84 -6.21
C ALA A 87 3.97 -7.53 -7.05
N GLN A 88 4.62 -6.77 -7.92
CA GLN A 88 5.66 -7.25 -8.83
C GLN A 88 6.90 -6.38 -8.66
N LEU A 89 8.08 -6.97 -8.43
CA LEU A 89 9.35 -6.22 -8.49
C LEU A 89 9.81 -6.05 -9.94
N ILE A 90 9.75 -7.15 -10.70
CA ILE A 90 10.02 -7.18 -12.13
C ILE A 90 8.68 -7.45 -12.83
N PRO A 91 8.30 -6.68 -13.86
CA PRO A 91 7.06 -6.91 -14.59
C PRO A 91 6.90 -8.36 -15.02
N GLY A 92 5.77 -8.95 -14.65
CA GLY A 92 5.49 -10.37 -14.87
C GLY A 92 5.91 -11.30 -13.73
N THR A 93 6.67 -10.87 -12.72
CA THR A 93 7.08 -11.73 -11.59
C THR A 93 6.36 -11.34 -10.29
N PRO A 94 5.10 -11.74 -10.11
CA PRO A 94 4.34 -11.48 -8.90
C PRO A 94 4.91 -12.19 -7.67
N LEU A 95 4.92 -11.45 -6.56
CA LEU A 95 5.24 -11.93 -5.23
C LEU A 95 4.02 -12.63 -4.60
N GLY A 96 3.77 -13.85 -5.06
CA GLY A 96 2.62 -14.67 -4.68
C GLY A 96 1.49 -14.63 -5.72
N GLN A 97 0.57 -15.60 -5.66
CA GLN A 97 -0.48 -15.76 -6.69
C GLN A 97 -1.88 -15.36 -6.22
N PHE A 98 -2.12 -15.27 -4.91
CA PHE A 98 -3.47 -15.15 -4.37
C PHE A 98 -4.25 -13.95 -4.95
N TYR A 99 -3.63 -12.78 -5.00
CA TYR A 99 -4.28 -11.57 -5.48
C TYR A 99 -4.49 -11.56 -7.01
N ASN A 100 -3.73 -12.36 -7.76
CA ASN A 100 -3.94 -12.51 -9.21
C ASN A 100 -5.10 -13.48 -9.53
N THR A 101 -5.36 -14.45 -8.67
CA THR A 101 -6.40 -15.47 -8.90
C THR A 101 -7.74 -15.13 -8.25
N ASN A 102 -7.79 -14.12 -7.38
CA ASN A 102 -9.02 -13.68 -6.70
C ASN A 102 -9.50 -12.33 -7.23
N LEU A 103 -10.81 -12.21 -7.40
CA LEU A 103 -11.48 -10.94 -7.66
C LEU A 103 -12.04 -10.37 -6.35
N PHE A 104 -11.84 -9.07 -6.16
CA PHE A 104 -12.29 -8.34 -4.98
C PHE A 104 -13.38 -7.36 -5.39
N GLY A 105 -14.35 -7.13 -4.51
CA GLY A 105 -15.43 -6.18 -4.78
C GLY A 105 -14.95 -4.72 -4.76
N ASP A 106 -15.65 -3.84 -5.47
CA ASP A 106 -15.28 -2.43 -5.63
C ASP A 106 -15.33 -1.62 -4.32
N ASN A 107 -16.02 -2.15 -3.30
CA ASN A 107 -16.05 -1.57 -1.96
C ASN A 107 -14.75 -1.80 -1.14
N LEU A 108 -13.78 -2.53 -1.69
CA LEU A 108 -12.43 -2.67 -1.15
C LEU A 108 -11.47 -1.72 -1.87
N SER A 109 -10.72 -0.96 -1.10
CA SER A 109 -9.62 -0.12 -1.60
C SER A 109 -8.33 -0.42 -0.86
N VAL A 110 -7.22 -0.48 -1.60
CA VAL A 110 -5.87 -0.57 -1.05
C VAL A 110 -5.20 0.79 -1.22
N VAL A 111 -4.87 1.45 -0.11
CA VAL A 111 -4.06 2.67 -0.10
C VAL A 111 -2.60 2.26 0.08
N HIS A 112 -1.81 2.44 -0.97
CA HIS A 112 -0.39 2.15 -0.93
C HIS A 112 0.40 3.38 -0.52
N VAL A 113 1.15 3.29 0.58
CA VAL A 113 2.02 4.36 1.09
C VAL A 113 3.48 3.96 0.84
N PRO A 114 4.19 4.54 -0.14
CA PRO A 114 5.59 4.21 -0.41
C PRO A 114 6.54 4.95 0.52
N ASN A 115 7.80 4.52 0.64
CA ASN A 115 8.82 5.32 1.30
C ASN A 115 9.29 6.51 0.46
N GLY A 116 10.00 7.44 1.10
CA GLY A 116 10.71 8.52 0.40
C GLY A 116 12.02 8.07 -0.24
N GLU A 117 12.62 8.94 -1.07
CA GLU A 117 13.99 8.70 -1.57
C GLU A 117 15.00 9.16 -0.52
N ARG A 118 15.45 8.23 0.34
CA ARG A 118 16.16 8.55 1.60
C ARG A 118 15.28 9.42 2.48
N GLY A 119 14.11 8.90 2.81
CA GLY A 119 13.14 9.66 3.55
C GLY A 119 11.85 8.93 3.77
N ILE A 120 10.86 9.70 4.18
CA ILE A 120 9.59 9.25 4.71
C ILE A 120 8.43 9.75 3.84
N THR A 121 7.42 8.92 3.68
CA THR A 121 6.06 9.36 3.36
C THR A 121 5.16 8.94 4.51
N ALA A 122 4.27 9.83 4.92
CA ALA A 122 3.34 9.58 6.00
C ALA A 122 1.93 10.01 5.60
N ILE A 123 0.93 9.31 6.10
CA ILE A 123 -0.47 9.74 6.06
C ILE A 123 -1.01 9.84 7.48
N LYS A 124 -1.86 10.84 7.71
CA LYS A 124 -2.67 11.01 8.92
C LYS A 124 -4.12 11.06 8.51
N VAL A 125 -4.90 10.10 8.99
CA VAL A 125 -6.31 9.91 8.63
C VAL A 125 -7.16 10.16 9.88
N PRO A 126 -8.04 11.17 9.88
CA PRO A 126 -9.06 11.31 10.92
C PRO A 126 -9.93 10.06 10.98
N LEU A 127 -10.09 9.47 12.15
CA LEU A 127 -10.92 8.27 12.34
C LEU A 127 -12.40 8.56 12.02
N SER A 128 -12.83 9.82 12.11
CA SER A 128 -14.16 10.29 11.71
C SER A 128 -14.42 10.17 10.20
N ASP A 129 -13.37 10.18 9.38
CA ASP A 129 -13.48 10.10 7.92
C ASP A 129 -13.51 8.65 7.41
N ILE A 130 -13.25 7.67 8.28
CA ILE A 130 -13.37 6.25 7.95
C ILE A 130 -14.85 5.87 8.02
N LYS A 131 -15.51 5.85 6.86
CA LYS A 131 -16.95 5.60 6.75
C LYS A 131 -17.28 4.13 7.04
N LYS A 132 -18.45 3.93 7.67
CA LYS A 132 -19.04 2.60 7.85
C LYS A 132 -19.26 1.94 6.48
N ASN A 133 -18.98 0.64 6.39
CA ASN A 133 -19.10 -0.20 5.18
C ASN A 133 -18.03 0.01 4.09
N GLN A 134 -17.03 0.88 4.31
CA GLN A 134 -15.90 1.03 3.42
C GLN A 134 -14.74 0.16 3.88
N LYS A 135 -14.28 -0.77 3.03
CA LYS A 135 -13.20 -1.69 3.37
C LYS A 135 -11.89 -1.09 2.87
N ILE A 136 -10.98 -0.76 3.79
CA ILE A 136 -9.74 -0.07 3.46
C ILE A 136 -8.56 -0.88 3.98
N LEU A 137 -7.64 -1.20 3.10
CA LEU A 137 -6.34 -1.77 3.45
C LEU A 137 -5.27 -0.72 3.21
N VAL A 138 -4.43 -0.46 4.20
CA VAL A 138 -3.22 0.35 4.00
C VAL A 138 -2.02 -0.57 3.84
N SER A 139 -1.24 -0.39 2.77
CA SER A 139 -0.13 -1.26 2.42
C SER A 139 1.15 -0.46 2.17
N SER A 140 2.25 -0.88 2.78
CA SER A 140 3.59 -0.38 2.45
C SER A 140 4.24 -1.13 1.29
N GLY A 141 3.56 -2.11 0.69
CA GLY A 141 4.08 -2.90 -0.42
C GLY A 141 5.21 -3.85 0.00
N ALA A 142 6.15 -4.10 -0.92
CA ALA A 142 7.27 -5.01 -0.68
C ALA A 142 8.37 -4.34 0.15
N LEU A 143 8.61 -4.85 1.36
CA LEU A 143 9.62 -4.34 2.28
C LEU A 143 10.95 -5.08 2.08
N SER A 144 12.00 -4.35 1.68
CA SER A 144 13.34 -4.91 1.41
C SER A 144 14.46 -4.17 2.16
N GLY A 145 14.14 -3.58 3.32
CA GLY A 145 15.06 -2.79 4.15
C GLY A 145 14.55 -1.39 4.52
N CYS A 146 13.35 -1.04 4.07
CA CYS A 146 12.56 0.06 4.60
C CYS A 146 11.84 -0.32 5.90
N THR A 147 11.30 0.68 6.60
CA THR A 147 10.54 0.53 7.85
C THR A 147 9.17 1.15 7.69
N SER A 148 8.13 0.41 8.07
CA SER A 148 6.76 0.89 8.12
C SER A 148 6.27 0.92 9.56
N VAL A 149 5.55 1.98 9.94
CA VAL A 149 4.99 2.16 11.28
C VAL A 149 3.53 2.54 11.12
N ALA A 150 2.64 1.78 11.75
CA ALA A 150 1.25 2.16 11.93
C ALA A 150 1.02 2.55 13.39
N ALA A 151 0.41 3.70 13.62
CA ALA A 151 0.11 4.22 14.94
C ALA A 151 -1.32 4.79 14.96
N ARG A 152 -1.87 4.96 16.16
CA ARG A 152 -3.19 5.52 16.37
C ARG A 152 -3.22 6.33 17.66
N ASP A 153 -3.90 7.46 17.62
CA ASP A 153 -4.36 8.17 18.82
C ASP A 153 -5.90 8.12 18.93
N LYS A 154 -6.48 8.93 19.81
CA LYS A 154 -7.93 8.97 20.02
C LYS A 154 -8.71 9.34 18.75
N ASN A 155 -8.14 10.19 17.91
CA ASN A 155 -8.82 10.87 16.80
C ASN A 155 -8.26 10.47 15.42
N ASN A 156 -7.04 9.97 15.34
CA ASN A 156 -6.33 9.77 14.07
C ASN A 156 -5.65 8.40 14.00
N MET A 157 -5.56 7.87 12.78
CA MET A 157 -4.65 6.81 12.39
C MET A 157 -3.47 7.42 11.62
N TYR A 158 -2.28 6.91 11.85
CA TYR A 158 -1.05 7.32 11.20
C TYR A 158 -0.39 6.12 10.54
N VAL A 159 0.10 6.30 9.32
CA VAL A 159 0.96 5.31 8.66
C VAL A 159 2.17 6.02 8.10
N PHE A 160 3.35 5.58 8.53
CA PHE A 160 4.64 6.09 8.13
C PHE A 160 5.36 5.00 7.35
N HIS A 161 6.01 5.37 6.25
CA HIS A 161 6.90 4.47 5.52
C HIS A 161 8.19 5.21 5.21
N VAL A 162 9.30 4.73 5.77
CA VAL A 162 10.62 5.37 5.69
C VAL A 162 11.65 4.41 5.10
N GLY A 163 12.54 4.93 4.27
CA GLY A 163 13.58 4.12 3.64
C GLY A 163 14.30 4.84 2.51
N LYS A 164 15.09 4.07 1.76
CA LYS A 164 15.75 4.49 0.54
C LYS A 164 15.58 3.42 -0.54
N SER A 165 15.86 3.78 -1.79
CA SER A 165 15.91 2.80 -2.88
C SER A 165 16.94 1.71 -2.59
N GLY A 166 16.66 0.48 -3.00
CA GLY A 166 17.57 -0.66 -2.83
C GLY A 166 18.93 -0.45 -3.50
N ASN A 167 18.96 0.35 -4.58
CA ASN A 167 20.18 0.66 -5.34
C ASN A 167 20.89 1.92 -4.85
N ASP A 168 20.39 2.59 -3.80
CA ASP A 168 21.02 3.80 -3.26
C ASP A 168 22.24 3.40 -2.41
N THR A 169 23.43 3.83 -2.81
CA THR A 169 24.72 3.53 -2.15
C THR A 169 25.20 4.62 -1.19
N SER A 170 24.38 5.64 -0.93
CA SER A 170 24.72 6.71 -0.02
C SER A 170 24.86 6.21 1.42
N PRO A 171 25.55 6.97 2.30
CA PRO A 171 25.70 6.59 3.71
C PRO A 171 24.41 6.69 4.53
N TRP A 172 23.29 7.13 3.94
CA TRP A 172 22.00 7.24 4.62
C TRP A 172 21.46 5.86 5.02
N LYS A 173 21.05 5.69 6.27
CA LYS A 173 20.63 4.40 6.84
C LYS A 173 19.20 4.49 7.37
N THR A 174 18.34 3.56 6.93
CA THR A 174 16.94 3.47 7.39
C THR A 174 16.85 3.37 8.93
N ASN A 175 17.73 2.58 9.55
CA ASN A 175 17.69 2.32 10.99
C ASN A 175 18.27 3.46 11.86
N LYS A 176 18.89 4.49 11.27
CA LYS A 176 19.44 5.64 11.99
C LYS A 176 18.77 6.93 11.52
N ASP A 177 19.06 7.31 10.28
CA ASP A 177 18.55 8.55 9.69
C ASP A 177 17.03 8.45 9.46
N GLY A 178 16.57 7.31 8.95
CA GLY A 178 15.14 7.06 8.76
C GLY A 178 14.36 7.01 10.07
N ALA A 179 14.89 6.33 11.09
CA ALA A 179 14.26 6.26 12.41
C ALA A 179 14.07 7.65 13.05
N ALA A 180 15.08 8.53 12.91
CA ALA A 180 15.00 9.91 13.40
C ALA A 180 13.89 10.72 12.70
N MET A 181 13.59 10.44 11.42
CA MET A 181 12.53 11.14 10.68
C MET A 181 11.11 10.71 11.08
N VAL A 182 10.94 9.54 11.72
CA VAL A 182 9.63 9.10 12.22
C VAL A 182 9.28 9.81 13.55
N GLN A 183 10.28 10.28 14.28
CA GLN A 183 10.12 10.96 15.58
C GLN A 183 9.89 12.47 15.46
N GLN A 184 10.20 13.06 14.30
CA GLN A 184 10.09 14.50 14.02
C GLN A 184 8.69 14.84 13.49
#